data_AF-A0A4Y2IWM2-F1
#
_entry.id   AF-A0A4Y2IWM2-F1
#
_cell.length_a   1.000
_cell.length_b   1.000
_cell.length_c   1.000
_cell.angle_alpha   90.00
_cell.angle_beta   90.00
_cell.angle_gamma   90.00
#
_symmetry.space_group_name_H-M   'P 1'
#
loop_
_entity.id
_entity.type
_entity.pdbx_description
1 polymer ?
#
loop_
_entity_poly.entity_id
_entity_poly.type
_entity_poly.pdbx_seq_one_letter_code
_entity_poly.pdbx_strand_id
1 'polypeptide(L)'
;MQIGVCQGSQWYGREMMYIPTVWPSERQTAKKNRAQLQKLDDSSTDIWATNSIQKYEMRPADLENVCLADFVARYIKEHKRKRDASEFGDICCYFQPFLSFPLLLLLLLFLFLLFPLLLLLLQQFFP
;
A
#
# COMPACT_ATOMS: atom_id res chain seq x y z
N MET A 1 24.52 5.41 -8.02
CA MET A 1 23.57 6.45 -8.46
C MET A 1 23.02 7.12 -7.20
N GLN A 2 23.54 8.30 -6.87
CA GLN A 2 23.18 9.01 -5.64
C GLN A 2 22.01 9.95 -5.92
N ILE A 3 20.98 9.82 -5.10
CA ILE A 3 19.92 10.80 -5.00
C ILE A 3 19.95 11.19 -3.51
N GLY A 4 20.78 12.18 -3.16
CA GLY A 4 21.15 12.52 -1.78
C GLY A 4 20.18 13.44 -1.04
N VAL A 5 20.12 13.32 0.30
CA VAL A 5 19.47 14.31 1.18
C VAL A 5 20.37 14.65 2.35
N CYS A 6 20.65 15.95 2.51
CA CYS A 6 21.08 16.56 3.76
C CYS A 6 19.82 16.94 4.57
N GLN A 7 19.72 16.50 5.83
CA GLN A 7 18.68 17.00 6.72
C GLN A 7 19.07 18.36 7.26
N GLY A 8 18.42 19.40 6.74
CA GLY A 8 18.44 20.76 7.26
C GLY A 8 17.22 21.49 6.71
N SER A 9 16.21 21.65 7.55
CA SER A 9 15.09 22.62 7.47
C SER A 9 14.89 23.40 6.16
N GLN A 10 13.89 23.05 5.32
CA GLN A 10 13.01 24.05 4.68
C GLN A 10 11.77 23.42 4.01
N TRP A 11 10.67 24.17 4.07
CA TRP A 11 9.36 23.90 3.50
C TRP A 11 9.38 24.09 1.96
N TYR A 12 8.59 23.26 1.26
CA TYR A 12 8.45 23.19 -0.21
C TYR A 12 9.61 22.52 -0.97
N GLY A 13 9.73 21.19 -0.85
CA GLY A 13 10.65 20.39 -1.65
C GLY A 13 10.23 18.93 -1.70
N ARG A 14 10.41 18.26 -2.85
CA ARG A 14 10.17 16.83 -3.01
C ARG A 14 10.98 16.08 -1.94
N GLU A 15 10.31 15.25 -1.14
CA GLU A 15 10.99 14.37 -0.20
C GLU A 15 11.85 13.39 -0.99
N MET A 16 13.13 13.36 -0.65
CA MET A 16 14.13 12.60 -1.37
C MET A 16 14.65 11.51 -0.41
N MET A 17 14.80 10.30 -0.94
CA MET A 17 15.02 9.12 -0.12
C MET A 17 16.20 8.35 -0.65
N TYR A 18 17.04 7.91 0.27
CA TYR A 18 18.19 7.09 -0.04
C TYR A 18 17.86 5.62 0.15
N ILE A 19 18.00 4.83 -0.92
CA ILE A 19 17.89 3.38 -0.89
C ILE A 19 19.32 2.82 -0.91
N PRO A 20 19.80 2.21 0.19
CA PRO A 20 21.14 1.65 0.23
C PRO A 20 21.23 0.42 -0.69
N THR A 21 21.92 0.55 -1.81
CA THR A 21 22.16 -0.56 -2.77
C THR A 21 23.39 -1.38 -2.42
N VAL A 22 23.85 -1.34 -1.17
CA VAL A 22 25.00 -2.12 -0.67
C VAL A 22 24.66 -3.60 -0.54
N TRP A 23 25.69 -4.44 -0.41
CA TRP A 23 25.55 -5.88 -0.26
C TRP A 23 24.71 -6.23 0.97
N PRO A 24 23.92 -7.33 0.94
CA PRO A 24 23.07 -7.73 2.07
C PRO A 24 23.82 -7.80 3.41
N SER A 25 25.08 -8.21 3.39
CA SER A 25 25.97 -8.28 4.57
C SER A 25 26.38 -6.93 5.14
N GLU A 26 26.37 -5.87 4.33
CA GLU A 26 26.80 -4.52 4.67
C GLU A 26 25.62 -3.57 4.92
N ARG A 27 24.39 -4.04 4.69
CA ARG A 27 23.18 -3.23 4.89
C ARG A 27 22.99 -2.96 6.37
N GLN A 28 22.79 -1.69 6.71
CA GLN A 28 22.37 -1.31 8.04
C GLN A 28 20.97 -1.86 8.33
N THR A 29 20.81 -2.47 9.50
CA THR A 29 19.54 -2.96 10.03
C THR A 29 19.14 -2.12 11.24
N ALA A 30 17.83 -1.88 11.36
CA ALA A 30 17.28 -1.24 12.55
C ALA A 30 16.73 -2.31 13.49
N LYS A 31 16.80 -2.08 14.80
CA LYS A 31 16.08 -2.90 15.77
C LYS A 31 14.59 -2.59 15.71
N LYS A 32 13.75 -3.57 16.05
CA LYS A 32 12.32 -3.36 16.23
C LYS A 32 12.06 -2.34 17.35
N ASN A 33 10.94 -1.62 17.27
CA ASN A 33 10.55 -0.71 18.34
C ASN A 33 10.19 -1.50 19.61
N ARG A 34 10.28 -0.88 20.79
CA ARG A 34 9.95 -1.48 22.10
C ARG A 34 8.57 -2.16 22.10
N ALA A 35 7.55 -1.52 21.53
CA ALA A 35 6.20 -2.10 21.46
C ALA A 35 6.13 -3.37 20.60
N GLN A 36 6.98 -3.48 19.57
CA GLN A 36 7.08 -4.69 18.76
C GLN A 36 7.90 -5.75 19.48
N LEU A 37 9.00 -5.37 20.14
CA LEU A 37 9.84 -6.28 20.93
C LEU A 37 9.06 -6.91 22.09
N GLN A 38 8.18 -6.16 22.75
CA GLN A 38 7.31 -6.69 23.83
C GLN A 38 6.26 -7.69 23.37
N LYS A 39 5.94 -7.71 22.06
CA LYS A 39 5.02 -8.68 21.47
C LYS A 39 5.73 -9.96 21.02
N LEU A 40 7.06 -9.98 21.04
CA LEU A 40 7.81 -11.20 20.74
C LEU A 40 7.79 -12.13 21.96
N ASP A 41 7.88 -13.43 21.67
CA ASP A 41 8.13 -14.45 22.68
C ASP A 41 9.52 -14.24 23.30
N ASP A 42 9.66 -14.51 24.60
CA ASP A 42 10.92 -14.33 25.35
C ASP A 42 12.09 -15.15 24.77
N SER A 43 11.80 -16.22 24.03
CA SER A 43 12.79 -17.06 23.34
C SER A 43 13.11 -16.64 21.90
N SER A 44 12.43 -15.62 21.37
CA SER A 44 12.54 -15.24 19.96
C SER A 44 13.78 -14.38 19.67
N THR A 45 14.57 -14.79 18.67
CA THR A 45 15.77 -14.05 18.21
C THR A 45 15.45 -12.97 17.17
N ASP A 46 14.17 -12.79 16.80
CA ASP A 46 13.75 -11.86 15.74
C ASP A 46 13.67 -10.40 16.22
N ILE A 47 14.79 -9.88 16.72
CA ILE A 47 14.91 -8.52 17.26
C ILE A 47 15.07 -7.44 16.17
N TRP A 48 15.34 -7.86 14.93
CA TRP A 48 15.67 -6.98 13.81
C TRP A 48 14.44 -6.61 12.99
N ALA A 49 14.33 -5.35 12.60
CA ALA A 49 13.25 -4.88 11.75
C ALA A 49 13.55 -5.19 10.27
N THR A 50 12.53 -5.65 9.55
CA THR A 50 12.61 -5.93 8.10
C THR A 50 12.83 -4.65 7.30
N ASN A 51 13.87 -4.62 6.46
CA ASN A 51 14.18 -3.48 5.60
C ASN A 51 13.25 -3.42 4.38
N SER A 52 13.10 -2.24 3.78
CA SER A 52 12.34 -2.00 2.54
C SER A 52 12.73 -2.94 1.39
N ILE A 53 14.01 -3.28 1.26
CA ILE A 53 14.50 -4.19 0.22
C ILE A 53 14.05 -5.64 0.50
N GLN A 54 14.13 -6.09 1.75
CA GLN A 54 13.63 -7.43 2.13
C GLN A 54 12.12 -7.55 1.90
N LYS A 55 11.36 -6.48 2.18
CA LYS A 55 9.92 -6.42 1.88
C LYS A 55 9.64 -6.48 0.38
N TYR A 56 10.50 -5.86 -0.43
CA TYR A 56 10.41 -5.93 -1.89
C TYR A 56 10.76 -7.33 -2.43
N GLU A 57 11.71 -8.02 -1.82
CA GLU A 57 12.04 -9.42 -2.14
C GLU A 57 10.87 -10.35 -1.81
N MET A 58 10.15 -10.09 -0.71
CA MET A 58 8.95 -10.84 -0.28
C MET A 58 7.64 -10.35 -0.93
N ARG A 59 7.71 -9.56 -2.02
CA ARG A 59 6.50 -9.00 -2.65
C ARG A 59 5.64 -10.11 -3.27
N PRO A 60 4.29 -10.00 -3.19
CA PRO A 60 3.40 -10.93 -3.88
C PRO A 60 3.48 -10.76 -5.40
N ALA A 61 3.07 -11.80 -6.14
CA ALA A 61 3.14 -11.85 -7.61
C ALA A 61 2.48 -10.64 -8.30
N ASP A 62 1.41 -10.12 -7.71
CA ASP A 62 0.67 -8.95 -8.23
C ASP A 62 1.52 -7.66 -8.31
N LEU A 63 2.65 -7.61 -7.58
CA LEU A 63 3.59 -6.49 -7.52
C LEU A 63 4.89 -6.75 -8.28
N GLU A 64 4.97 -7.81 -9.10
CA GLU A 64 6.17 -8.12 -9.89
C GLU A 64 6.59 -7.01 -10.85
N ASN A 65 5.60 -6.27 -11.38
CA ASN A 65 5.82 -5.18 -12.34
C ASN A 65 6.22 -3.84 -11.69
N VAL A 66 6.26 -3.76 -10.36
CA VAL A 66 6.61 -2.53 -9.63
C VAL A 66 8.10 -2.53 -9.34
N CYS A 67 8.81 -1.45 -9.68
CA CYS A 67 10.22 -1.34 -9.36
C CYS A 67 10.45 -1.00 -7.87
N LEU A 68 11.65 -1.26 -7.35
CA LEU A 68 11.99 -0.99 -5.95
C LEU A 68 11.75 0.48 -5.55
N ALA A 69 12.05 1.42 -6.44
CA ALA A 69 11.85 2.84 -6.18
C ALA A 69 10.35 3.19 -6.01
N ASP A 70 9.50 2.67 -6.89
CA ASP A 70 8.05 2.84 -6.81
C ASP A 70 7.47 2.17 -5.56
N PHE A 71 7.98 0.99 -5.22
CA PHE A 71 7.58 0.28 -4.00
C PHE A 71 7.89 1.10 -2.74
N VAL A 72 9.10 1.63 -2.64
CA VAL A 72 9.55 2.45 -1.50
C VAL A 72 8.76 3.76 -1.42
N ALA A 73 8.53 4.43 -2.55
CA ALA A 73 7.75 5.67 -2.59
C ALA A 73 6.32 5.47 -2.08
N ARG A 74 5.66 4.38 -2.51
CA ARG A 74 4.30 4.03 -2.06
C ARG A 74 4.27 3.62 -0.59
N TYR A 75 5.23 2.81 -0.15
CA TYR A 75 5.34 2.36 1.25
C TYR A 75 5.41 3.56 2.20
N ILE A 76 6.22 4.57 1.87
CA ILE A 76 6.41 5.72 2.76
C ILE A 76 5.19 6.64 2.77
N LYS A 77 4.54 6.84 1.62
CA LYS A 77 3.27 7.59 1.57
C LYS A 77 2.24 6.99 2.53
N GLU A 78 2.13 5.67 2.56
CA GLU A 78 1.21 4.95 3.44
C GLU A 78 1.65 5.00 4.92
N HIS A 79 2.95 4.85 5.19
CA HIS A 79 3.48 4.96 6.55
C HIS A 79 3.37 6.37 7.15
N LYS A 80 3.44 7.43 6.33
CA LYS A 80 3.15 8.79 6.78
C LYS A 80 1.68 8.93 7.15
N ARG A 81 0.78 8.48 6.27
CA ARG A 81 -0.67 8.45 6.54
C ARG A 81 -1.02 7.73 7.85
N LYS A 82 -0.34 6.60 8.14
CA LYS A 82 -0.54 5.83 9.37
C LYS A 82 0.08 6.45 10.63
N ARG A 83 1.10 7.31 10.56
CA ARG A 83 1.61 8.01 11.76
C ARG A 83 0.63 9.06 12.29
N ASP A 84 -0.23 9.57 11.42
CA ASP A 84 -1.30 10.49 11.78
C ASP A 84 -2.58 9.75 12.23
N ALA A 85 -2.57 8.40 12.16
CA ALA A 85 -3.68 7.52 12.52
C ALA A 85 -3.13 6.25 13.19
N SER A 86 -2.80 6.33 14.49
CA SER A 86 -2.18 5.23 15.24
C SER A 86 -3.01 3.93 15.26
N GLU A 87 -2.28 2.81 15.20
CA GLU A 87 -2.68 1.43 15.55
C GLU A 87 -3.82 0.78 14.76
N PHE A 88 -3.47 0.02 13.72
CA PHE A 88 -3.63 -1.44 13.70
C PHE A 88 -3.15 -2.01 12.36
N GLY A 89 -2.60 -3.21 12.41
CA GLY A 89 -2.76 -4.23 11.38
C GLY A 89 -2.34 -3.90 9.96
N ASP A 90 -1.16 -4.41 9.61
CA ASP A 90 -0.99 -5.22 8.41
C ASP A 90 -0.93 -4.54 7.05
N ILE A 91 -0.11 -5.19 6.23
CA ILE A 91 0.35 -4.86 4.89
C ILE A 91 -0.78 -5.08 3.86
N CYS A 92 -2.04 -4.95 4.27
CA CYS A 92 -3.21 -5.23 3.43
C CYS A 92 -3.61 -4.10 2.48
N CYS A 93 -2.94 -2.94 2.52
CA CYS A 93 -3.29 -1.82 1.63
C CYS A 93 -2.62 -1.89 0.24
N TYR A 94 -1.89 -2.97 -0.08
CA TYR A 94 -1.17 -3.07 -1.35
C TYR A 94 -2.03 -3.44 -2.57
N PHE A 95 -3.28 -3.80 -2.35
CA PHE A 95 -4.27 -3.98 -3.41
C PHE A 95 -5.60 -3.40 -2.94
N GLN A 96 -5.77 -2.09 -3.12
CA GLN A 96 -7.10 -1.52 -3.23
C GLN A 96 -7.33 -1.19 -4.69
N PRO A 97 -7.60 -2.17 -5.58
CA PRO A 97 -8.17 -1.83 -6.86
C PRO A 97 -9.64 -1.57 -6.59
N PHE A 98 -10.09 -0.36 -6.87
CA PHE A 98 -11.35 -0.18 -7.56
C PHE A 98 -12.66 -0.72 -6.95
N LEU A 99 -12.72 -1.32 -5.75
CA LEU A 99 -13.92 -2.03 -5.29
C LEU A 99 -14.96 -1.14 -4.60
N SER A 100 -15.23 0.03 -5.18
CA SER A 100 -16.45 0.79 -4.87
C SER A 100 -17.11 1.43 -6.10
N PHE A 101 -16.42 1.50 -7.25
CA PHE A 101 -16.94 2.21 -8.42
C PHE A 101 -17.54 1.35 -9.55
N PRO A 102 -17.04 0.14 -9.90
CA PRO A 102 -17.53 -0.56 -11.09
C PRO A 102 -18.92 -1.19 -10.87
N LEU A 103 -19.21 -1.70 -9.67
CA LEU A 103 -20.53 -2.27 -9.36
C LEU A 103 -21.63 -1.21 -9.31
N LEU A 104 -21.32 0.00 -8.82
CA LEU A 104 -22.28 1.10 -8.77
C LEU A 104 -22.57 1.63 -10.18
N LEU A 105 -21.56 1.73 -11.04
CA LEU A 105 -21.75 2.07 -12.45
C LEU A 105 -22.55 1.00 -13.20
N LEU A 106 -22.28 -0.29 -12.94
CA LEU A 106 -23.05 -1.40 -13.52
C LEU A 106 -24.51 -1.38 -13.07
N LEU A 107 -24.76 -1.12 -11.78
CA LEU A 107 -26.11 -1.01 -11.21
C LEU A 107 -26.86 0.21 -11.78
N LEU A 108 -26.17 1.35 -11.95
CA LEU A 108 -26.74 2.53 -12.59
C LEU A 108 -27.05 2.28 -14.07
N LEU A 109 -26.16 1.62 -14.82
CA LEU A 109 -26.43 1.24 -16.22
C LEU A 109 -27.61 0.26 -16.32
N PHE A 110 -27.71 -0.71 -15.41
CA PHE A 110 -28.83 -1.63 -15.33
C PHE A 110 -30.15 -0.90 -15.04
N LEU A 111 -30.15 0.04 -14.08
CA LEU A 111 -31.33 0.87 -13.80
C LEU A 111 -31.68 1.81 -14.96
N PHE A 112 -30.71 2.33 -15.70
CA PHE A 112 -31.01 3.31 -16.77
C PHE A 112 -31.39 2.65 -18.10
N LEU A 113 -30.91 1.43 -18.39
CA LEU A 113 -31.16 0.74 -19.67
C LEU A 113 -32.18 -0.40 -19.55
N LEU A 114 -32.15 -1.17 -18.48
CA LEU A 114 -32.96 -2.38 -18.34
C LEU A 114 -34.31 -2.11 -17.67
N PHE A 115 -34.37 -1.17 -16.72
CA PHE A 115 -35.63 -0.78 -16.08
C PHE A 115 -36.67 -0.17 -17.06
N PRO A 116 -36.35 0.80 -17.94
CA PRO A 116 -37.35 1.33 -18.87
C PRO A 116 -37.76 0.30 -19.92
N LEU A 117 -36.84 -0.57 -20.35
CA LEU A 117 -37.14 -1.66 -21.29
C LEU A 117 -38.11 -2.67 -20.66
N LEU A 118 -37.90 -3.03 -19.40
CA LEU A 118 -38.77 -3.95 -18.65
C LEU A 118 -40.15 -3.33 -18.41
N LEU A 119 -40.21 -2.04 -18.06
CA LEU A 119 -41.46 -1.32 -17.88
C LEU A 119 -42.26 -1.28 -19.19
N LEU A 120 -41.59 -1.01 -20.30
CA LEU A 120 -42.20 -1.00 -21.63
C LEU A 120 -42.67 -2.40 -22.05
N LEU A 121 -41.95 -3.46 -21.69
CA LEU A 121 -42.34 -4.85 -21.95
C LEU A 121 -43.55 -5.27 -21.08
N LEU A 122 -43.60 -4.85 -19.81
CA LEU A 122 -44.75 -5.09 -18.94
C LEU A 122 -46.01 -4.35 -19.41
N GLN A 123 -45.86 -3.15 -19.98
CA GLN A 123 -46.98 -2.42 -20.61
C GLN A 123 -47.55 -3.11 -21.85
N GLN A 124 -46.78 -3.98 -22.53
CA GLN A 124 -47.29 -4.77 -23.67
C GLN A 124 -48.08 -6.00 -23.24
N PHE A 125 -47.90 -6.48 -22.00
CA PHE A 125 -48.53 -7.71 -21.49
C PHE A 125 -49.72 -7.45 -20.56
N PHE A 126 -49.86 -6.24 -20.02
CA PHE A 126 -51.01 -5.80 -19.24
C PHE A 126 -51.72 -4.63 -19.95
N PRO A 127 -52.66 -4.91 -20.88
CA PRO A 127 -53.54 -3.89 -21.45
C PRO A 127 -54.60 -3.40 -20.45
#